data_AF-A0A1X9M7V0-F1
#
_entry.id   AF-A0A1X9M7V0-F1
#
_cell.length_a   1.000
_cell.length_b   1.000
_cell.length_c   1.000
_cell.angle_alpha   90.00
_cell.angle_beta   90.00
_cell.angle_gamma   90.00
#
_symmetry.space_group_name_H-M   'P 1'
#
loop_
_entity.id
_entity.type
_entity.pdbx_description
1 polymer ?
#
loop_
_entity_poly.entity_id
_entity_poly.type
_entity_poly.pdbx_seq_one_letter_code
_entity_poly.pdbx_strand_id
1 'polypeptide(L)' 'MNYSIYYRTFFVCRDCDFKFSLLGAQAKYEVEGYCPCCEGDIDYLSVKGIEKYLKGLKGELAYM' A
#
# COMPACT_ATOMS: atom_id res chain seq x y z
N MET A 1 3.50 -25.04 12.82
CA MET A 1 2.75 -24.04 12.02
C MET A 1 3.74 -22.99 11.56
N ASN A 2 4.06 -22.98 10.27
CA ASN A 2 4.97 -21.99 9.69
C ASN A 2 4.19 -20.68 9.58
N TYR A 3 4.29 -19.81 10.58
CA TYR A 3 3.75 -18.46 10.48
C TYR A 3 4.67 -17.67 9.55
N SER A 4 4.48 -17.82 8.24
CA SER A 4 5.02 -16.88 7.27
C SER A 4 4.42 -15.53 7.65
N ILE A 5 5.21 -14.68 8.32
CA ILE A 5 4.80 -13.32 8.66
C ILE A 5 4.72 -12.58 7.33
N TYR A 6 3.54 -12.61 6.70
CA TYR A 6 3.27 -11.82 5.51
C TYR A 6 3.27 -10.35 5.92
N TYR A 7 4.39 -9.67 5.70
CA TYR A 7 4.42 -8.21 5.78
C TYR A 7 3.59 -7.67 4.62
N ARG A 8 2.63 -6.80 4.94
CA ARG A 8 1.90 -6.00 3.95
C ARG A 8 2.54 -4.63 3.89
N THR A 9 3.07 -4.27 2.73
CA THR A 9 3.64 -2.95 2.49
C THR A 9 2.65 -2.15 1.65
N PHE A 10 2.46 -0.87 1.99
CA PHE A 10 1.55 0.02 1.30
C PHE A 10 2.34 1.06 0.52
N PHE A 11 1.83 1.42 -0.66
CA PHE A 11 2.44 2.34 -1.60
C PHE A 11 1.44 3.39 -2.06
N VAL A 12 1.93 4.58 -2.37
CA VAL A 12 1.17 5.69 -2.94
C VAL A 12 1.92 6.27 -4.14
N CYS A 13 1.23 6.50 -5.25
CA CYS A 13 1.81 7.20 -6.38
C CYS A 13 1.83 8.72 -6.14
N ARG A 14 2.95 9.37 -6.46
CA ARG A 14 3.08 10.83 -6.33
C ARG A 14 2.22 11.61 -7.33
N ASP A 15 1.99 11.04 -8.51
CA ASP A 15 1.38 11.77 -9.63
C ASP A 15 -0.14 11.68 -9.65
N CYS A 16 -0.70 10.51 -9.32
CA CYS A 16 -2.15 10.27 -9.38
C CYS A 16 -2.80 9.91 -8.04
N ASP A 17 -2.04 9.93 -6.93
CA ASP A 17 -2.49 9.56 -5.56
C ASP A 17 -3.12 8.15 -5.46
N PHE A 18 -2.85 7.29 -6.46
CA PHE A 18 -3.27 5.90 -6.46
C PHE A 18 -2.56 5.14 -5.35
N LYS A 19 -3.34 4.41 -4.53
CA LYS A 19 -2.85 3.68 -3.36
C LYS A 19 -3.03 2.19 -3.57
N PHE A 20 -1.99 1.42 -3.30
CA PHE A 20 -2.06 -0.04 -3.36
C PHE A 20 -1.20 -0.67 -2.27
N SER A 21 -1.33 -1.98 -2.10
CA SER A 21 -0.54 -2.73 -1.13
C SER A 21 -0.07 -4.05 -1.71
N LEU A 22 1.16 -4.44 -1.38
CA LEU A 22 1.73 -5.73 -1.74
C LEU A 22 1.84 -6.61 -0.50
N LEU A 23 1.56 -7.90 -0.67
CA LEU A 23 1.70 -8.93 0.35
C LEU A 23 2.97 -9.74 0.07
N GLY A 24 3.85 -9.88 1.06
CA GLY A 24 4.98 -10.81 0.98
C GLY A 24 6.33 -10.20 1.37
N ALA A 25 7.31 -11.07 1.61
CA ALA A 25 8.65 -10.68 2.07
C ALA A 25 9.45 -9.84 1.06
N GLN A 26 9.13 -9.94 -0.24
CA GLN A 26 9.75 -9.15 -1.31
C GLN A 26 9.38 -7.66 -1.25
N ALA A 27 8.30 -7.28 -0.58
CA ALA A 27 7.86 -5.88 -0.49
C ALA A 27 8.71 -5.03 0.48
N LYS A 28 9.78 -5.59 1.05
CA LYS A 28 10.60 -4.97 2.10
C LYS A 28 11.96 -4.47 1.61
N TYR A 29 12.38 -4.85 0.40
CA TYR A 29 13.78 -4.63 -0.02
C TYR A 29 13.96 -3.88 -1.33
N GLU A 30 13.07 -4.00 -2.32
CA GLU A 30 13.22 -3.28 -3.60
C GLU A 30 11.91 -3.41 -4.37
N VAL A 31 11.01 -2.45 -4.20
CA VAL A 31 9.96 -2.24 -5.20
C VAL A 31 10.47 -1.15 -6.13
N GLU A 32 11.28 -1.53 -7.12
CA GLU A 32 11.48 -0.77 -8.35
C GLU A 32 10.17 -0.85 -9.14
N GLY A 33 9.12 -0.20 -8.63
CA GLY A 33 7.77 -0.31 -9.15
C GLY A 33 7.30 1.04 -9.68
N TYR A 34 6.69 1.02 -10.86
CA TYR A 34 5.94 2.15 -11.37
C TYR A 34 4.48 2.03 -10.91
N CYS A 35 3.79 3.15 -10.85
CA CYS A 35 2.37 3.17 -10.56
C CYS A 35 1.62 2.38 -11.65
N PRO A 36 0.77 1.39 -11.30
CA PRO A 36 0.01 0.64 -12.30
C PRO A 36 -1.08 1.46 -13.00
N CYS A 37 -1.38 2.66 -12.49
CA CYS A 37 -2.38 3.56 -13.05
C CYS A 37 -1.80 4.51 -14.11
N CYS A 38 -0.62 5.09 -13.84
CA CYS A 38 -0.05 6.16 -14.65
C CYS A 38 1.44 6.01 -14.97
N GLU A 39 2.03 4.87 -14.60
CA GLU A 39 3.47 4.58 -14.74
C GLU A 39 4.39 5.59 -14.02
N GLY A 40 3.82 6.40 -13.12
CA GLY A 40 4.54 7.39 -12.31
C GLY A 40 5.27 6.81 -11.11
N ASP A 41 6.01 7.66 -10.40
CA ASP A 41 6.80 7.26 -9.25
C ASP A 41 5.91 6.88 -8.05
N ILE A 42 6.33 5.84 -7.33
CA ILE A 42 5.65 5.37 -6.11
C ILE A 42 6.52 5.60 -4.87
N ASP A 43 5.86 5.96 -3.78
CA ASP A 43 6.44 6.06 -2.45
C ASP A 43 5.87 5.01 -1.51
N TYR A 44 6.63 4.68 -0.48
CA TYR A 44 6.14 3.92 0.66
C TYR A 44 5.19 4.78 1.51
N LEU A 45 4.02 4.24 1.81
CA LEU A 45 3.13 4.82 2.81
C LEU A 45 3.69 4.56 4.21
N SER A 46 4.01 5.64 4.93
CA SER A 46 4.38 5.56 6.35
C SER A 46 3.28 4.90 7.19
N VAL A 47 3.62 4.40 8.38
CA VAL A 47 2.66 3.78 9.33
C VAL A 47 1.45 4.69 9.59
N LYS A 48 1.67 5.99 9.79
CA LYS A 48 0.58 6.98 9.95
C LYS A 48 -0.28 7.11 8.69
N GLY A 49 0.34 7.06 7.51
CA GLY A 49 -0.37 7.04 6.23
C GLY A 49 -1.25 5.80 6.08
N ILE A 50 -0.76 4.64 6.49
CA ILE A 50 -1.50 3.37 6.49
C ILE A 50 -2.72 3.46 7.41
N GLU A 51 -2.57 3.96 8.64
CA GLU A 51 -3.70 4.12 9.56
C GLU A 51 -4.80 5.02 9.00
N LYS A 52 -4.42 6.12 8.35
CA LYS A 52 -5.36 7.04 7.69
C LYS A 52 -6.10 6.34 6.54
N TYR A 53 -5.38 5.59 5.71
CA TYR A 53 -5.97 4.81 4.61
C TYR A 53 -6.96 3.75 5.12
N LEU A 54 -6.58 2.96 6.14
CA LEU A 54 -7.46 1.94 6.72
C LEU A 54 -8.71 2.54 7.37
N LYS A 55 -8.60 3.72 7.99
CA LYS A 55 -9.76 4.46 8.51
C LYS A 55 -10.71 4.91 7.39
N GLY A 56 -10.17 5.40 6.27
CA GLY A 56 -10.95 5.78 5.09
C GLY A 56 -11.75 4.61 4.52
N LEU A 57 -11.08 3.48 4.26
CA LEU A 57 -11.72 2.25 3.76
C LEU A 57 -12.83 1.73 4.69
N LYS A 58 -12.59 1.74 6.01
CA LYS A 58 -13.63 1.35 6.98
C LYS A 58 -14.85 2.28 6.92
N GLY A 59 -14.63 3.56 6.65
CA GLY A 59 -15.70 4.52 6.43
C GLY A 59 -16.51 4.16 5.20
N GLU A 60 -15.87 3.98 4.05
CA GLU A 60 -16.54 3.61 2.79
C GLU A 60 -17.34 2.31 2.91
N LEU A 61 -16.75 1.27 3.52
CA LEU A 61 -17.42 -0.01 3.77
C LEU A 61 -18.59 0.06 4.75
N ALA A 62 -18.60 1.04 5.66
CA ALA A 62 -19.70 1.22 6.62
C ALA A 62 -20.90 1.95 6.01
N TYR A 63 -20.72 2.61 4.87
CA TYR A 63 -21.77 3.31 4.11
C TYR A 63 -22.21 2.55 2.85
N MET A 64 -21.71 1.32 2.65
CA MET A 64 -22.18 0.36 1.65
C MET A 64 -23.14 -0.65 2.29
#